data_AF-A0AAP5URM0-F1
#
_entry.id   AF-A0AAP5URM0-F1
#
_cell.length_a   1.000
_cell.length_b   1.000
_cell.length_c   1.000
_cell.angle_alpha   90.00
_cell.angle_beta   90.00
_cell.angle_gamma   90.00
#
_symmetry.space_group_name_H-M   'P 1'
#
loop_
_entity.id
_entity.type
_entity.pdbx_description
1 polymer ?
#
loop_
_entity_poly.entity_id
_entity_poly.type
_entity_poly.pdbx_seq_one_letter_code
_entity_poly.pdbx_strand_id
1 'polypeptide(L)'
;MRLARATDIPSLVESFGNVAGKLGFPNYVISRVTRSRSTSNRRTVLEMIGTHYPQEWVRHYQHRDYASTDPVHRAAFFHSAPYRWHDIAGLNKAERRLLDEAREAGLPAGLSIPVHQSDGSILLFNLSGPPRSVNDAINSRLAYLISAQFHFELHRLAQIPSRRAAHLLTPRQLECLTWVARGKTSAEIGEILGRSRYTVDYHIDLAMEALNIRSRTAAAVHATVLGIIKP
;
A
#
# COMPACT_ATOMS: atom_id res chain seq x y z
N MET A 1 5.53 -6.89 19.92
CA MET A 1 4.67 -5.92 19.19
C MET A 1 3.67 -6.71 18.34
N ARG A 2 2.34 -6.52 18.51
CA ARG A 2 1.32 -7.39 17.88
C ARG A 2 1.23 -7.28 16.34
N LEU A 3 1.69 -6.18 15.76
CA LEU A 3 1.71 -5.93 14.31
C LEU A 3 2.41 -7.05 13.50
N ALA A 4 3.53 -7.58 13.99
CA ALA A 4 4.30 -8.63 13.31
C ALA A 4 3.60 -10.01 13.24
N ARG A 5 2.45 -10.16 13.90
CA ARG A 5 1.67 -11.41 13.90
C ARG A 5 0.41 -11.33 13.04
N ALA A 6 0.14 -10.21 12.38
CA ALA A 6 -1.02 -10.07 11.51
C ALA A 6 -0.93 -11.05 10.33
N THR A 7 -2.05 -11.68 9.99
CA THR A 7 -2.15 -12.65 8.88
C THR A 7 -2.91 -12.11 7.68
N ASP A 8 -3.56 -10.97 7.85
CA ASP A 8 -4.35 -10.27 6.84
C ASP A 8 -4.37 -8.75 7.12
N ILE A 9 -4.90 -7.98 6.17
CA ILE A 9 -4.94 -6.51 6.27
C ILE A 9 -5.84 -6.03 7.43
N PRO A 10 -7.06 -6.57 7.63
CA PRO A 10 -7.91 -6.14 8.75
C PRO A 10 -7.25 -6.29 10.13
N SER A 11 -6.63 -7.44 10.42
CA SER A 11 -5.93 -7.67 11.69
C SER A 11 -4.69 -6.77 11.86
N LEU A 12 -4.03 -6.41 10.75
CA LEU A 12 -2.93 -5.44 10.74
C LEU A 12 -3.42 -4.03 11.09
N VAL A 13 -4.52 -3.58 10.49
CA VAL A 13 -5.18 -2.28 10.77
C VAL A 13 -5.63 -2.21 12.23
N GLU A 14 -6.28 -3.25 12.74
CA GLU A 14 -6.71 -3.31 14.14
C GLU A 14 -5.51 -3.27 15.10
N SER A 15 -4.46 -4.03 14.81
CA SER A 15 -3.23 -4.02 15.61
C SER A 15 -2.54 -2.65 15.61
N PHE A 16 -2.56 -1.94 14.48
CA PHE A 16 -2.06 -0.57 14.40
C PHE A 16 -2.88 0.37 15.26
N GLY A 17 -4.20 0.34 15.14
CA GLY A 17 -5.11 1.18 15.92
C GLY A 17 -4.95 1.00 17.42
N ASN A 18 -4.80 -0.25 17.87
CA ASN A 18 -4.55 -0.57 19.28
C ASN A 18 -3.26 0.06 19.83
N VAL A 19 -2.21 0.19 19.01
CA VAL A 19 -0.96 0.84 19.41
C VAL A 19 -1.07 2.35 19.30
N ALA A 20 -1.65 2.87 18.22
CA ALA A 20 -1.90 4.29 18.02
C ALA A 20 -2.75 4.90 19.15
N GLY A 21 -3.80 4.19 19.59
CA GLY A 21 -4.64 4.60 20.72
C GLY A 21 -3.86 4.75 22.02
N LYS A 22 -2.90 3.85 22.30
CA LYS A 22 -2.01 3.95 23.48
C LYS A 22 -1.04 5.13 23.42
N LEU A 23 -0.72 5.61 22.22
CA LEU A 23 0.07 6.83 21.99
C LEU A 23 -0.80 8.10 22.05
N GLY A 24 -2.10 7.98 22.32
CA GLY A 24 -3.03 9.09 22.40
C GLY A 24 -3.65 9.49 21.06
N PHE A 25 -3.63 8.61 20.05
CA PHE A 25 -4.32 8.80 18.78
C PHE A 25 -5.50 7.82 18.66
N PRO A 26 -6.66 8.12 19.27
CA PRO A 26 -7.83 7.24 19.22
C PRO A 26 -8.43 7.14 17.81
N ASN A 27 -8.30 8.20 17.01
CA ASN A 27 -8.87 8.29 15.67
C ASN A 27 -7.75 8.18 14.63
N TYR A 28 -7.92 7.36 13.60
CA TYR A 28 -6.94 7.25 12.54
C TYR A 28 -7.57 6.90 11.19
N VAL A 29 -6.86 7.21 10.11
CA VAL A 29 -7.09 6.64 8.78
C VAL A 29 -5.77 6.28 8.12
N ILE A 30 -5.75 5.12 7.47
CA ILE A 30 -4.66 4.63 6.64
C ILE A 30 -5.18 4.56 5.22
N SER A 31 -4.49 5.22 4.30
CA SER A 31 -4.95 5.33 2.92
C SER A 31 -3.78 5.37 1.95
N ARG A 32 -4.01 4.95 0.72
CA ARG A 32 -3.12 5.20 -0.40
C ARG A 32 -3.63 6.41 -1.17
N VAL A 33 -2.77 7.41 -1.33
CA VAL A 33 -3.06 8.66 -2.02
C VAL A 33 -2.26 8.68 -3.32
N THR A 34 -2.95 8.86 -4.44
CA THR A 34 -2.33 8.92 -5.77
C THR A 34 -2.76 10.19 -6.47
N ARG A 35 -1.81 10.87 -7.12
CA ARG A 35 -2.12 12.05 -7.94
C ARG A 35 -2.33 11.62 -9.39
N SER A 36 -3.56 11.74 -9.89
CA SER A 36 -3.84 11.47 -11.30
C SER A 36 -3.22 12.57 -12.17
N ARG A 37 -2.43 12.16 -13.16
CA ARG A 37 -1.77 13.03 -14.15
C ARG A 37 -2.59 13.15 -15.45
N SER A 38 -3.92 13.24 -15.35
CA SER A 38 -4.72 13.65 -16.53
C SER A 38 -4.48 15.12 -16.85
N THR A 39 -4.27 15.43 -18.14
CA THR A 39 -4.01 16.78 -18.67
C THR A 39 -5.16 17.76 -18.44
N SER A 40 -6.38 17.27 -18.17
CA SER A 40 -7.56 18.12 -17.98
C SER A 40 -7.97 18.35 -16.53
N ASN A 41 -7.51 17.53 -15.57
CA ASN A 41 -7.86 17.71 -14.16
C ASN A 41 -6.89 16.98 -13.21
N ARG A 42 -6.23 17.72 -12.31
CA ARG A 42 -5.41 17.15 -11.23
C ARG A 42 -6.33 16.63 -10.13
N ARG A 43 -6.76 15.38 -10.23
CA ARG A 43 -7.56 14.72 -9.20
C ARG A 43 -6.67 13.90 -8.25
N THR A 44 -6.95 14.03 -6.96
CA THR A 44 -6.40 13.14 -5.93
C THR A 44 -7.31 11.93 -5.81
N VAL A 45 -6.77 10.73 -6.00
CA VAL A 45 -7.48 9.47 -5.78
C VAL A 45 -7.07 8.93 -4.43
N LEU A 46 -8.08 8.60 -3.62
CA LEU A 46 -7.92 8.07 -2.27
C LEU A 46 -8.44 6.63 -2.23
N GLU A 47 -7.56 5.69 -1.93
CA GLU A 47 -7.91 4.31 -1.61
C GLU A 47 -7.79 4.13 -0.10
N MET A 48 -8.90 3.89 0.58
CA MET A 48 -8.91 3.69 2.03
C MET A 48 -8.54 2.25 2.37
N ILE A 49 -7.50 2.06 3.18
CA ILE A 49 -7.05 0.75 3.68
C ILE A 49 -7.76 0.42 5.00
N GLY A 50 -7.93 1.42 5.86
CA GLY A 50 -8.64 1.26 7.14
C GLY A 50 -8.85 2.59 7.84
N THR A 51 -9.92 2.70 8.63
CA THR A 51 -10.25 3.91 9.38
C THR A 51 -10.92 3.59 10.71
N HIS A 52 -10.67 4.46 11.68
CA HIS A 52 -11.41 4.57 12.93
C HIS A 52 -11.88 6.01 13.16
N TYR A 53 -12.12 6.77 12.08
CA TYR A 53 -12.76 8.08 12.18
C TYR A 53 -14.26 7.95 12.45
N PRO A 54 -14.89 8.98 13.04
CA PRO A 54 -16.34 9.05 13.14
C PRO A 54 -17.01 8.82 11.78
N GLN A 55 -17.93 7.87 11.71
CA GLN A 55 -18.60 7.47 10.45
C GLN A 55 -19.35 8.65 9.79
N GLU A 56 -19.88 9.57 10.58
CA GLU A 56 -20.51 10.79 10.08
C GLU A 56 -19.51 11.71 9.36
N TRP A 57 -18.31 11.88 9.93
CA TRP A 57 -17.23 12.61 9.28
C TRP A 57 -16.80 11.95 7.98
N VAL A 58 -16.62 10.62 7.95
CA VAL A 58 -16.23 9.89 6.73
C VAL A 58 -17.26 10.10 5.62
N ARG A 59 -18.56 10.01 5.93
CA ARG A 59 -19.64 10.23 4.96
C ARG A 59 -19.68 11.68 4.48
N HIS A 60 -19.55 12.65 5.37
CA HIS A 60 -19.49 14.07 5.04
C HIS A 60 -18.29 14.39 4.13
N TYR A 61 -17.11 13.85 4.47
CA TYR A 61 -15.89 14.02 3.69
C TYR A 61 -16.04 13.50 2.26
N GLN A 62 -16.65 12.32 2.09
CA GLN A 62 -16.93 11.73 0.79
C GLN A 62 -17.96 12.55 0.00
N HIS A 63 -19.06 12.96 0.63
CA HIS A 63 -20.12 13.74 -0.01
C HIS A 63 -19.61 15.10 -0.52
N ARG A 64 -18.65 15.71 0.17
CA ARG A 64 -18.04 16.99 -0.22
C ARG A 64 -16.86 16.86 -1.18
N ASP A 65 -16.47 15.64 -1.58
CA ASP A 65 -15.29 15.34 -2.41
C ASP A 65 -14.01 16.02 -1.88
N TYR A 66 -13.81 15.99 -0.57
CA TYR A 66 -12.70 16.72 0.06
C TYR A 66 -11.31 16.18 -0.32
N ALA A 67 -11.21 14.97 -0.87
CA ALA A 67 -9.94 14.34 -1.22
C ALA A 67 -9.02 15.22 -2.09
N SER A 68 -9.61 15.99 -3.02
CA SER A 68 -8.85 16.85 -3.94
C SER A 68 -8.51 18.24 -3.37
N THR A 69 -9.24 18.69 -2.35
CA THR A 69 -9.03 19.99 -1.68
C THR A 69 -8.37 19.86 -0.32
N ASP A 70 -8.09 18.63 0.14
CA ASP A 70 -7.54 18.37 1.45
C ASP A 70 -6.08 18.88 1.57
N PRO A 71 -5.82 19.87 2.46
CA PRO A 71 -4.48 20.39 2.63
C PRO A 71 -3.51 19.35 3.20
N VAL A 72 -4.00 18.33 3.92
CA VAL A 72 -3.20 17.22 4.44
C VAL A 72 -2.70 16.37 3.27
N HIS A 73 -3.57 15.99 2.33
CA HIS A 73 -3.12 15.27 1.14
C HIS A 73 -2.15 16.10 0.29
N ARG A 74 -2.41 17.40 0.13
CA ARG A 74 -1.49 18.31 -0.56
C ARG A 74 -0.12 18.32 0.13
N ALA A 75 -0.07 18.47 1.44
CA ALA A 75 1.17 18.51 2.22
C ALA A 75 1.95 17.19 2.14
N ALA A 76 1.25 16.04 2.10
CA ALA A 76 1.88 14.72 2.00
C ALA A 76 2.82 14.59 0.80
N PHE A 77 2.50 15.21 -0.34
CA PHE A 77 3.35 15.18 -1.54
C PHE A 77 4.64 16.02 -1.43
N PHE A 78 4.78 16.85 -0.41
CA PHE A 78 5.95 17.72 -0.20
C PHE A 78 6.71 17.43 1.10
N HIS A 79 6.15 16.62 2.01
CA HIS A 79 6.77 16.25 3.27
C HIS A 79 7.21 14.80 3.25
N SER A 80 8.46 14.53 3.60
CA SER A 80 8.98 13.16 3.76
C SER A 80 9.05 12.71 5.24
N ALA A 81 8.75 13.61 6.17
CA ALA A 81 8.74 13.37 7.61
C ALA A 81 7.33 13.58 8.19
N PRO A 82 7.04 13.09 9.41
CA PRO A 82 5.78 13.39 10.09
C PRO A 82 5.54 14.90 10.18
N TYR A 83 4.31 15.33 9.92
CA TYR A 83 3.91 16.75 10.01
C TYR A 83 2.55 16.87 10.69
N ARG A 84 2.33 17.99 11.38
CA ARG A 84 1.08 18.26 12.09
C ARG A 84 0.14 19.07 11.21
N TRP A 85 -1.16 18.85 11.34
CA TRP A 85 -2.16 19.56 10.52
C TRP A 85 -2.13 21.07 10.72
N HIS A 86 -1.85 21.52 11.96
CA HIS A 86 -1.77 22.95 12.29
C HIS A 86 -0.46 23.62 11.83
N ASP A 87 0.55 22.85 11.43
CA ASP A 87 1.81 23.37 10.88
C ASP A 87 1.73 23.56 9.35
N ILE A 88 0.62 23.17 8.71
CA ILE A 88 0.44 23.32 7.25
C ILE A 88 0.27 24.80 6.89
N ALA A 89 1.26 25.35 6.21
CA ALA A 89 1.24 26.74 5.74
C ALA A 89 0.40 26.94 4.47
N GLY A 90 -0.01 28.21 4.25
CA GLY A 90 -0.62 28.63 2.99
C GLY A 90 -2.06 28.13 2.76
N LEU A 91 -2.80 27.84 3.83
CA LEU A 91 -4.19 27.39 3.72
C LEU A 91 -5.10 28.46 3.10
N ASN A 92 -5.86 28.06 2.09
CA ASN A 92 -6.96 28.87 1.56
C ASN A 92 -8.23 28.75 2.43
N LYS A 93 -9.27 29.53 2.13
CA LYS A 93 -10.52 29.55 2.91
C LYS A 93 -11.24 28.20 2.97
N ALA A 94 -11.23 27.42 1.87
CA ALA A 94 -11.87 26.11 1.82
C ALA A 94 -11.07 25.06 2.60
N GLU A 95 -9.74 25.07 2.47
CA GLU A 95 -8.83 24.20 3.23
C GLU A 95 -8.95 24.44 4.74
N ARG A 96 -9.02 25.71 5.16
CA ARG A 96 -9.21 26.07 6.58
C ARG A 96 -10.57 25.56 7.10
N ARG A 97 -11.64 25.79 6.33
CA ARG A 97 -12.98 25.30 6.68
C ARG A 97 -13.01 23.78 6.85
N LEU A 98 -12.35 23.02 5.96
CA LEU A 98 -12.26 21.57 6.08
C LEU A 98 -11.64 21.15 7.43
N LEU A 99 -10.51 21.76 7.81
CA LEU A 99 -9.85 21.45 9.09
C LEU A 99 -10.68 21.87 10.31
N ASP A 100 -11.42 22.98 10.21
CA ASP A 100 -12.35 23.41 11.26
C ASP A 100 -13.53 22.44 11.40
N GLU A 101 -14.13 22.01 10.28
CA GLU A 101 -15.20 20.99 10.26
C GLU A 101 -14.70 19.64 10.82
N ALA A 102 -13.45 19.25 10.51
CA ALA A 102 -12.84 18.04 11.07
C ALA A 102 -12.70 18.14 12.59
N ARG A 103 -12.28 19.31 13.09
CA ARG A 103 -12.17 19.58 14.53
C ARG A 103 -13.52 19.51 15.22
N GLU A 104 -14.55 20.11 14.65
CA GLU A 104 -15.94 20.03 15.14
C GLU A 104 -16.47 18.60 15.15
N ALA A 105 -16.07 17.79 14.18
CA ALA A 105 -16.42 16.37 14.08
C ALA A 105 -15.62 15.45 15.02
N GLY A 106 -14.84 16.00 15.97
CA GLY A 106 -14.10 15.20 16.95
C GLY A 106 -12.69 14.79 16.51
N LEU A 107 -12.10 15.46 15.53
CA LEU A 107 -10.71 15.30 15.09
C LEU A 107 -9.89 16.57 15.44
N PRO A 108 -9.62 16.84 16.73
CA PRO A 108 -9.24 18.18 17.19
C PRO A 108 -7.82 18.63 16.78
N ALA A 109 -6.93 17.69 16.57
CA ALA A 109 -5.61 17.89 16.01
C ALA A 109 -5.16 16.60 15.32
N GLY A 110 -4.21 16.68 14.40
CA GLY A 110 -3.69 15.49 13.77
C GLY A 110 -2.22 15.56 13.36
N LEU A 111 -1.66 14.37 13.23
CA LEU A 111 -0.31 14.05 12.79
C LEU A 111 -0.43 13.17 11.55
N SER A 112 0.26 13.56 10.49
CA SER A 112 0.27 12.84 9.24
C SER A 112 1.67 12.31 8.95
N ILE A 113 1.75 11.03 8.58
CA ILE A 113 3.00 10.32 8.31
C ILE A 113 2.94 9.79 6.88
N PRO A 114 3.64 10.42 5.92
CA PRO A 114 3.70 9.97 4.55
C PRO A 114 4.79 8.91 4.35
N VAL A 115 4.46 7.80 3.69
CA VAL A 115 5.41 6.79 3.22
C VAL A 115 5.33 6.70 1.70
N HIS A 116 6.28 7.33 1.03
CA HIS A 116 6.37 7.38 -0.43
C HIS A 116 6.69 6.01 -1.03
N GLN A 117 5.97 5.62 -2.06
CA GLN A 117 6.16 4.37 -2.79
C GLN A 117 6.89 4.64 -4.12
N SER A 118 7.47 3.58 -4.71
CA SER A 118 8.18 3.66 -6.00
C SER A 118 7.26 3.96 -7.19
N ASP A 119 5.97 3.65 -7.08
CA ASP A 119 4.95 3.97 -8.10
C ASP A 119 4.47 5.44 -8.02
N GLY A 120 5.03 6.24 -7.12
CA GLY A 120 4.64 7.64 -6.89
C GLY A 120 3.38 7.81 -6.05
N SER A 121 2.77 6.72 -5.58
CA SER A 121 1.71 6.79 -4.56
C SER A 121 2.29 7.04 -3.18
N ILE A 122 1.45 7.51 -2.26
CA ILE A 122 1.81 7.74 -0.86
C ILE A 122 0.91 6.87 0.00
N LEU A 123 1.51 5.99 0.80
CA LEU A 123 0.81 5.38 1.93
C LEU A 123 0.80 6.41 3.07
N LEU A 124 -0.37 6.98 3.34
CA LEU A 124 -0.54 8.07 4.29
C LEU A 124 -1.28 7.57 5.53
N PHE A 125 -0.66 7.80 6.69
CA PHE A 125 -1.25 7.56 8.00
C PHE A 125 -1.64 8.91 8.58
N ASN A 126 -2.94 9.14 8.76
CA ASN A 126 -3.47 10.33 9.42
C ASN A 126 -3.98 9.93 10.80
N LEU A 127 -3.30 10.39 11.84
CA LEU A 127 -3.60 10.11 13.24
C LEU A 127 -4.19 11.36 13.88
N SER A 128 -5.30 11.22 14.62
CA SER A 128 -5.95 12.33 15.31
C SER A 128 -6.15 12.03 16.79
N GLY A 129 -5.93 13.06 17.61
CA GLY A 129 -5.96 13.00 19.06
C GLY A 129 -5.86 14.39 19.67
N PRO A 130 -5.81 14.49 21.01
CA PRO A 130 -5.72 15.79 21.67
C PRO A 130 -4.40 16.50 21.30
N PRO A 131 -4.37 17.84 21.26
CA PRO A 131 -3.18 18.60 20.88
C PRO A 131 -1.90 18.21 21.66
N ARG A 132 -2.03 17.88 22.94
CA ARG A 132 -0.90 17.39 23.76
C ARG A 132 -0.22 16.15 23.17
N SER A 133 -0.98 15.20 22.62
CA SER A 133 -0.46 13.97 22.03
C SER A 133 0.18 14.22 20.68
N VAL A 134 -0.43 15.10 19.87
CA VAL A 134 0.10 15.53 18.56
C VAL A 134 1.40 16.33 18.69
N ASN A 135 1.51 17.13 19.75
CA ASN A 135 2.66 18.01 19.98
C ASN A 135 3.83 17.31 20.70
N ASP A 136 3.57 16.14 21.29
CA ASP A 136 4.60 15.33 21.94
C ASP A 136 5.56 14.70 20.91
N ALA A 137 6.84 15.06 21.02
CA ALA A 137 7.88 14.59 20.10
C ALA A 137 8.18 13.09 20.22
N ILE A 138 7.99 12.49 21.40
CA ILE A 138 8.13 11.05 21.60
C ILE A 138 6.97 10.33 20.91
N ASN A 139 5.73 10.79 21.12
CA ASN A 139 4.57 10.22 20.43
C ASN A 139 4.71 10.32 18.91
N SER A 140 5.17 11.45 18.38
CA SER A 140 5.41 11.60 16.94
C SER A 140 6.45 10.60 16.40
N ARG A 141 7.54 10.35 17.13
CA ARG A 141 8.55 9.36 16.74
C ARG A 141 8.03 7.93 16.83
N LEU A 142 7.31 7.60 17.90
CA LEU A 142 6.70 6.27 18.06
C LEU A 142 5.63 6.01 16.99
N ALA A 143 4.80 7.01 16.68
CA ALA A 143 3.82 6.96 15.60
C ALA A 143 4.48 6.69 14.24
N TYR A 144 5.62 7.34 13.96
CA TYR A 144 6.42 7.07 12.77
C TYR A 144 6.92 5.62 12.73
N LEU A 145 7.50 5.11 13.83
CA LEU A 145 8.03 3.74 13.89
C LEU A 145 6.93 2.68 13.69
N ILE A 146 5.75 2.86 14.29
CA ILE A 146 4.64 1.90 14.09
C ILE A 146 4.07 1.97 12.68
N SER A 147 4.10 3.14 12.03
CA SER A 147 3.68 3.32 10.63
C SER A 147 4.67 2.66 9.66
N ALA A 148 5.97 2.78 9.94
CA ALA A 148 7.01 2.05 9.21
C ALA A 148 6.87 0.53 9.38
N GLN A 149 6.58 0.04 10.59
CA GLN A 149 6.30 -1.39 10.79
C GLN A 149 5.04 -1.83 10.04
N PHE A 150 3.96 -1.03 10.07
CA PHE A 150 2.75 -1.33 9.30
C PHE A 150 3.06 -1.47 7.81
N HIS A 151 3.83 -0.53 7.25
CA HIS A 151 4.24 -0.57 5.84
C HIS A 151 5.02 -1.85 5.51
N PHE A 152 5.97 -2.23 6.36
CA PHE A 152 6.72 -3.48 6.21
C PHE A 152 5.80 -4.71 6.20
N GLU A 153 4.87 -4.80 7.16
CA GLU A 153 3.92 -5.91 7.26
C GLU A 153 2.93 -5.94 6.09
N LEU A 154 2.46 -4.77 5.62
CA LEU A 154 1.59 -4.67 4.46
C LEU A 154 2.27 -5.26 3.21
N HIS A 155 3.55 -4.95 3.01
CA HIS A 155 4.36 -5.55 1.95
C HIS A 155 4.54 -7.06 2.14
N ARG A 156 4.82 -7.52 3.37
CA ARG A 156 4.92 -8.96 3.66
C ARG A 156 3.61 -9.70 3.34
N LEU A 157 2.46 -9.13 3.71
CA LEU A 157 1.14 -9.70 3.43
C LEU A 157 0.85 -9.76 1.93
N ALA A 158 1.21 -8.71 1.18
CA ALA A 158 1.08 -8.67 -0.28
C ALA A 158 1.94 -9.74 -0.99
N GLN A 159 3.03 -10.21 -0.37
CA GLN A 159 3.86 -11.31 -0.87
C GLN A 159 3.35 -12.71 -0.51
N ILE A 160 2.32 -12.86 0.33
CA ILE A 160 1.81 -14.19 0.69
C ILE A 160 1.29 -14.96 -0.53
N PRO A 161 0.49 -14.36 -1.44
CA PRO A 161 0.03 -15.04 -2.65
C PRO A 161 1.20 -15.49 -3.55
N SER A 162 2.23 -14.63 -3.72
CA SER A 162 3.38 -14.97 -4.55
C SER A 162 4.23 -16.07 -3.95
N ARG A 163 4.45 -16.08 -2.63
CA ARG A 163 5.12 -17.19 -1.95
C ARG A 163 4.36 -18.49 -2.09
N ARG A 164 3.03 -18.46 -1.92
CA ARG A 164 2.19 -19.66 -2.13
C ARG A 164 2.30 -20.16 -3.56
N ALA A 165 2.18 -19.28 -4.55
CA ALA A 165 2.32 -19.63 -5.96
C ALA A 165 3.73 -20.14 -6.30
N ALA A 166 4.79 -19.56 -5.72
CA ALA A 166 6.15 -20.05 -5.86
C ALA A 166 6.33 -21.47 -5.29
N HIS A 167 5.66 -21.79 -4.18
CA HIS A 167 5.66 -23.15 -3.60
C HIS A 167 4.89 -24.18 -4.45
N LEU A 168 3.99 -23.75 -5.33
CA LEU A 168 3.31 -24.64 -6.28
C LEU A 168 4.21 -25.05 -7.46
N LEU A 169 5.30 -24.32 -7.70
CA LEU A 169 6.19 -24.54 -8.83
C LEU A 169 7.51 -25.19 -8.42
N THR A 170 7.95 -26.16 -9.21
CA THR A 170 9.28 -26.75 -9.07
C THR A 170 10.36 -25.80 -9.60
N PRO A 171 11.64 -25.92 -9.17
CA PRO A 171 12.73 -25.11 -9.71
C PRO A 171 12.84 -25.17 -11.24
N ARG A 172 12.55 -26.34 -11.83
CA ARG A 172 12.58 -26.51 -13.29
C ARG A 172 11.46 -25.76 -14.00
N GLN A 173 10.26 -25.76 -13.42
CA GLN A 173 9.12 -24.98 -13.92
C GLN A 173 9.42 -23.48 -13.86
N LEU A 174 10.03 -23.01 -12.77
CA LEU A 174 10.46 -21.61 -12.61
C LEU A 174 11.51 -21.21 -13.65
N GLU A 175 12.53 -22.04 -13.89
CA GLU A 175 13.53 -21.79 -14.93
C GLU A 175 12.89 -21.72 -16.33
N CYS A 176 11.99 -22.65 -16.65
CA CYS A 176 11.28 -22.65 -17.94
C CYS A 176 10.47 -21.35 -18.11
N LEU A 177 9.65 -20.96 -17.12
CA LEU A 177 8.88 -19.72 -17.18
C LEU A 177 9.78 -18.47 -17.23
N THR A 178 10.95 -18.48 -16.59
CA THR A 178 11.93 -17.38 -16.69
C THR A 178 12.41 -17.18 -18.12
N TRP A 179 12.73 -18.26 -18.83
CA TRP A 179 13.11 -18.15 -20.23
C TRP A 179 11.95 -17.80 -21.16
N VAL A 180 10.72 -18.25 -20.84
CA VAL A 180 9.51 -17.78 -21.54
C VAL A 180 9.35 -16.27 -21.38
N ALA A 181 9.56 -15.72 -20.17
CA ALA A 181 9.50 -14.28 -19.92
C ALA A 181 10.56 -13.49 -20.71
N ARG A 182 11.71 -14.11 -21.00
CA ARG A 182 12.77 -13.59 -21.88
C ARG A 182 12.48 -13.75 -23.37
N GLY A 183 11.30 -14.27 -23.74
CA GLY A 183 10.89 -14.45 -25.13
C GLY A 183 11.44 -15.70 -25.82
N LYS A 184 11.97 -16.67 -25.07
CA LYS A 184 12.52 -17.90 -25.65
C LYS A 184 11.46 -18.94 -26.00
N THR A 185 11.63 -19.57 -27.16
CA THR A 185 10.85 -20.72 -27.62
C THR A 185 11.24 -21.99 -26.87
N SER A 186 10.37 -23.01 -26.83
CA SER A 186 10.70 -24.27 -26.14
C SER A 186 11.92 -25.00 -26.70
N ALA A 187 12.23 -24.82 -27.98
CA ALA A 187 13.44 -25.34 -28.60
C ALA A 187 14.69 -24.65 -28.05
N GLU A 188 14.72 -23.31 -28.06
CA GLU A 188 15.83 -22.53 -27.48
C GLU A 188 16.00 -22.79 -25.98
N ILE A 189 14.90 -22.90 -25.23
CA ILE A 189 14.95 -23.24 -23.80
C ILE A 189 15.54 -24.64 -23.62
N GLY A 190 15.16 -25.59 -24.48
CA GLY A 190 15.71 -26.93 -24.49
C GLY A 190 17.22 -26.93 -24.70
N GLU A 191 17.70 -26.15 -25.67
CA GLU A 191 19.13 -25.95 -25.92
C GLU A 191 19.85 -25.34 -24.69
N ILE A 192 19.27 -24.29 -24.09
CA ILE A 192 19.84 -23.62 -22.91
C ILE A 192 19.91 -24.55 -21.69
N LEU A 193 18.89 -25.37 -21.47
CA LEU A 193 18.76 -26.22 -20.28
C LEU A 193 19.29 -27.65 -20.48
N GLY A 194 19.76 -28.00 -21.69
CA GLY A 194 20.18 -29.35 -22.04
C GLY A 194 19.03 -30.37 -21.99
N ARG A 195 17.84 -29.99 -22.50
CA ARG A 195 16.61 -30.79 -22.47
C ARG A 195 15.90 -30.80 -23.83
N SER A 196 15.06 -31.81 -24.06
CA SER A 196 14.24 -31.83 -25.27
C SER A 196 13.15 -30.75 -25.24
N ARG A 197 12.73 -30.26 -26.41
CA ARG A 197 11.60 -29.32 -26.51
C ARG A 197 10.33 -29.84 -25.80
N TYR A 198 10.08 -31.14 -25.90
CA TYR A 198 8.92 -31.80 -25.30
C TYR A 198 8.99 -31.81 -23.78
N THR A 199 10.19 -31.98 -23.21
CA THR A 199 10.40 -31.89 -21.76
C THR A 199 10.17 -30.46 -21.26
N VAL A 200 10.58 -29.46 -22.04
CA VAL A 200 10.31 -28.05 -21.71
C VAL A 200 8.81 -27.76 -21.76
N ASP A 201 8.12 -28.17 -22.83
CA ASP A 201 6.67 -28.00 -22.96
C ASP A 201 5.93 -28.67 -21.79
N TYR A 202 6.31 -29.90 -21.43
CA TYR A 202 5.76 -30.59 -20.26
C TYR A 202 5.90 -29.79 -18.95
N HIS A 203 7.07 -29.20 -18.69
CA HIS A 203 7.25 -28.36 -17.50
C HIS A 203 6.42 -27.07 -17.56
N ILE A 204 6.29 -26.46 -18.74
CA ILE A 204 5.47 -25.25 -18.92
C ILE A 204 3.99 -25.58 -18.70
N ASP A 205 3.51 -26.72 -19.20
CA ASP A 205 2.13 -27.17 -19.03
C ASP A 205 1.78 -27.42 -17.56
N LEU A 206 2.65 -28.12 -16.83
CA LEU A 206 2.47 -28.31 -15.38
C LEU A 206 2.52 -26.98 -14.61
N ALA A 207 3.36 -26.04 -15.03
CA ALA A 207 3.42 -24.72 -14.40
C ALA A 207 2.13 -23.91 -14.65
N MET A 208 1.60 -23.99 -15.87
CA MET A 208 0.31 -23.41 -16.27
C MET A 208 -0.85 -23.99 -15.45
N GLU A 209 -0.89 -25.32 -15.28
CA GLU A 209 -1.88 -26.01 -14.45
C GLU A 209 -1.78 -25.56 -12.97
N ALA A 210 -0.58 -25.56 -12.40
CA ALA A 210 -0.34 -25.15 -11.02
C ALA A 210 -0.74 -23.69 -10.75
N LEU A 211 -0.58 -22.81 -11.73
CA LEU A 211 -0.99 -21.40 -11.64
C LEU A 211 -2.46 -21.16 -12.06
N ASN A 212 -3.16 -22.19 -12.55
CA ASN A 212 -4.49 -22.08 -13.16
C ASN A 212 -4.56 -21.04 -14.29
N ILE A 213 -3.56 -21.03 -15.17
CA ILE A 213 -3.42 -20.12 -16.31
C ILE A 213 -3.24 -20.94 -17.59
N ARG A 214 -3.92 -20.57 -18.68
CA ARG A 214 -3.94 -21.35 -19.94
C ARG A 214 -2.99 -20.87 -21.05
N SER A 215 -2.17 -19.86 -20.77
CA SER A 215 -1.22 -19.31 -21.74
C SER A 215 0.16 -19.21 -21.11
N ARG A 216 1.19 -19.73 -21.79
CA ARG A 216 2.58 -19.70 -21.29
C ARG A 216 3.10 -18.27 -21.09
N THR A 217 2.73 -17.35 -21.98
CA THR A 217 3.12 -15.95 -21.88
C THR A 217 2.38 -15.28 -20.73
N ALA A 218 1.08 -15.55 -20.57
CA ALA A 218 0.32 -15.08 -19.42
C ALA A 218 0.86 -15.64 -18.09
N ALA A 219 1.26 -16.91 -18.06
CA ALA A 219 1.85 -17.56 -16.89
C ALA A 219 3.22 -16.95 -16.54
N ALA A 220 4.07 -16.71 -17.54
CA ALA A 220 5.37 -16.04 -17.35
C ALA A 220 5.20 -14.59 -16.89
N VAL A 221 4.26 -13.84 -17.46
CA VAL A 221 3.93 -12.46 -17.02
C VAL A 221 3.39 -12.48 -15.60
N HIS A 222 2.46 -13.38 -15.27
CA HIS A 222 1.90 -13.52 -13.94
C HIS A 222 2.98 -13.84 -12.90
N ALA A 223 3.86 -14.80 -13.20
CA ALA A 223 4.97 -15.16 -12.34
C ALA A 223 5.98 -14.00 -12.17
N THR A 224 6.19 -13.18 -13.20
CA THR A 224 7.03 -11.98 -13.13
C THR A 224 6.39 -10.90 -12.26
N VAL A 225 5.11 -10.60 -12.45
CA VAL A 225 4.35 -9.59 -11.68
C VAL A 225 4.29 -9.97 -10.20
N LEU A 226 4.12 -11.25 -9.90
CA LEU A 226 4.17 -11.75 -8.53
C LEU A 226 5.59 -11.82 -7.93
N GLY A 227 6.64 -11.55 -8.74
CA GLY A 227 8.04 -11.63 -8.30
C GLY A 227 8.52 -13.05 -8.02
N ILE A 228 7.83 -14.06 -8.54
CA ILE A 228 8.18 -15.49 -8.42
C ILE A 228 9.38 -15.82 -9.30
N ILE A 229 9.48 -15.17 -10.47
CA ILE A 229 10.61 -15.26 -11.39
C ILE A 229 11.15 -13.85 -11.70
N LYS A 230 12.41 -13.78 -12.10
CA LYS A 230 13.07 -12.55 -12.55
C LYS A 230 13.60 -12.78 -13.97
N PRO A 231 12.96 -12.19 -15.00
CA PRO A 231 13.47 -12.18 -16.36
C PRO A 231 14.86 -11.53 -16.43
#